data_AF-A0A932CSA0-F1
#
_entry.id   AF-A0A932CSA0-F1
#
_cell.length_a   1.000
_cell.length_b   1.000
_cell.length_c   1.000
_cell.angle_alpha   90.00
_cell.angle_beta   90.00
_cell.angle_gamma   90.00
#
_symmetry.space_group_name_H-M   'P 1'
#
loop_
_entity.id
_entity.type
_entity.pdbx_description
1 polymer ?
#
loop_
_entity_poly.entity_id
_entity_poly.type
_entity_poly.pdbx_seq_one_letter_code
_entity_poly.pdbx_strand_id
1 'polypeptide(L)'
;MSRLLPTSSARRPSCTFEAFFSGIMRAYGAGDLFEVVTADAGFTSKKNADLVHAADKAYVLALKYTQPELHAEAERLLRPKLRETPDAETVWEKVRGKRIQRRLYRTNEIAGYHDWSHLQQAWLVVQETEHPDGKVEIEERFFLTSLRPGRLTAAQCLRVVRGHWGIENDCYAELRITTASGLSTCSGARMPCRGAPRARRRRSSAWSG
;
A
#
# COMPACT_ATOMS: atom_id res chain seq x y z
N MET A 1 33.40 -4.04 -48.56
CA MET A 1 32.17 -4.62 -48.01
C MET A 1 32.04 -4.18 -46.55
N SER A 2 31.43 -3.02 -46.29
CA SER A 2 31.23 -2.51 -44.94
C SER A 2 29.86 -2.96 -44.43
N ARG A 3 29.83 -3.85 -43.42
CA ARG A 3 28.62 -4.17 -42.67
C ARG A 3 28.38 -3.07 -41.64
N LEU A 4 27.35 -2.27 -41.86
CA LEU A 4 26.72 -1.44 -40.85
C LEU A 4 26.05 -2.36 -39.82
N LEU A 5 26.47 -2.27 -38.56
CA LEU A 5 25.70 -2.80 -37.43
C LEU A 5 24.59 -1.78 -37.09
N PRO A 6 23.37 -2.22 -36.77
CA PRO A 6 22.29 -1.30 -36.44
C PRO A 6 22.60 -0.59 -35.13
N THR A 7 22.40 0.73 -35.13
CA THR A 7 22.35 1.55 -33.93
C THR A 7 21.16 1.12 -33.09
N SER A 8 21.40 0.22 -32.13
CA SER A 8 20.47 -0.02 -31.05
C SER A 8 20.39 1.25 -30.22
N SER A 9 19.34 2.03 -30.46
CA SER A 9 18.82 3.02 -29.54
C SER A 9 18.53 2.31 -28.22
N ALA A 10 19.52 2.30 -27.33
CA ALA A 10 19.37 1.86 -25.96
C ALA A 10 18.41 2.82 -25.27
N ARG A 11 17.11 2.58 -25.46
CA ARG A 11 16.05 3.12 -24.61
C ARG A 11 16.40 2.65 -23.20
N ARG A 12 16.92 3.57 -22.37
CA ARG A 12 17.10 3.36 -20.93
C ARG A 12 15.85 2.62 -20.42
N PRO A 13 15.97 1.52 -19.66
CA PRO A 13 14.79 0.86 -19.14
C PRO A 13 14.02 1.91 -18.33
N SER A 14 12.85 2.32 -18.82
CA SER A 14 11.87 2.95 -17.97
C SER A 14 11.70 2.02 -16.77
N CYS A 15 11.92 2.50 -15.55
CA CYS A 15 11.83 1.68 -14.34
C CYS A 15 10.38 1.19 -14.17
N THR A 16 10.01 0.13 -14.87
CA THR A 16 8.67 -0.44 -14.80
C THR A 16 8.60 -1.29 -13.54
N PHE A 17 7.42 -1.37 -12.94
CA PHE A 17 7.16 -2.27 -11.82
C PHE A 17 7.69 -3.68 -12.09
N GLU A 18 7.44 -4.17 -13.31
CA GLU A 18 7.87 -5.48 -13.80
C GLU A 18 9.39 -5.68 -13.75
N ALA A 19 10.18 -4.72 -14.28
CA ALA A 19 11.63 -4.81 -14.25
C ALA A 19 12.18 -4.77 -12.81
N PHE A 20 11.57 -3.95 -11.96
CA PHE A 20 11.97 -3.82 -10.57
C PHE A 20 11.63 -5.08 -9.76
N PHE A 21 10.40 -5.58 -9.86
CA PHE A 21 9.94 -6.80 -9.21
C PHE A 21 10.75 -8.02 -9.66
N SER A 22 11.05 -8.12 -10.95
CA SER A 22 11.93 -9.18 -11.48
C SER A 22 13.34 -9.11 -10.87
N GLY A 23 13.87 -7.90 -10.67
CA GLY A 23 15.15 -7.68 -9.98
C GLY A 23 15.13 -8.17 -8.53
N ILE A 24 14.04 -7.89 -7.81
CA ILE A 24 13.80 -8.40 -6.45
C ILE A 24 13.77 -9.93 -6.45
N MET A 25 12.96 -10.54 -7.32
CA MET A 25 12.80 -11.99 -7.36
C MET A 25 14.12 -12.68 -7.71
N ARG A 26 14.95 -12.09 -8.57
CA ARG A 26 16.29 -12.61 -8.86
C ARG A 26 17.22 -12.56 -7.65
N ALA A 27 17.16 -11.48 -6.86
CA ALA A 27 18.06 -11.28 -5.73
C ALA A 27 17.61 -12.02 -4.46
N TYR A 28 16.31 -12.10 -4.22
CA TYR A 28 15.72 -12.53 -2.95
C TYR A 28 14.58 -13.54 -3.11
N GLY A 29 14.22 -13.92 -4.33
CA GLY A 29 13.10 -14.82 -4.60
C GLY A 29 13.42 -16.30 -4.36
N ALA A 30 14.69 -16.67 -4.26
CA ALA A 30 15.10 -18.00 -3.83
C ALA A 30 14.90 -18.13 -2.31
N GLY A 31 13.73 -18.64 -1.90
CA GLY A 31 13.37 -18.94 -0.52
C GLY A 31 12.29 -18.05 0.09
N ASP A 32 12.13 -18.16 1.41
CA ASP A 32 11.05 -17.53 2.18
C ASP A 32 11.49 -16.23 2.86
N LEU A 33 12.51 -15.56 2.31
CA LEU A 33 12.99 -14.28 2.84
C LEU A 33 11.86 -13.26 2.94
N PHE A 34 10.90 -13.33 2.03
CA PHE A 34 9.70 -12.52 2.09
C PHE A 34 8.49 -13.19 1.49
N GLU A 35 7.34 -12.68 1.92
CA GLU A 35 6.04 -13.19 1.50
C GLU A 35 5.13 -12.08 0.98
N VAL A 36 5.22 -10.88 1.55
CA VAL A 36 4.28 -9.79 1.25
C VAL A 36 4.99 -8.65 0.55
N VAL A 37 4.44 -8.23 -0.58
CA VAL A 37 4.89 -7.09 -1.37
C VAL A 37 3.91 -5.93 -1.18
N THR A 38 4.39 -4.79 -0.71
CA THR A 38 3.55 -3.59 -0.55
C THR A 38 3.89 -2.57 -1.63
N ALA A 39 2.90 -1.95 -2.26
CA ALA A 39 3.15 -0.94 -3.28
C ALA A 39 2.20 0.25 -3.17
N ASP A 40 2.68 1.42 -3.59
CA ASP A 40 1.87 2.63 -3.68
C ASP A 40 0.78 2.54 -4.75
N ALA A 41 -0.20 3.45 -4.64
CA ALA A 41 -1.34 3.52 -5.57
C ALA A 41 -0.97 3.74 -7.04
N GLY A 42 0.24 4.27 -7.32
CA GLY A 42 0.75 4.39 -8.68
C GLY A 42 1.07 3.04 -9.33
N PHE A 43 1.30 1.99 -8.53
CA PHE A 43 1.56 0.64 -8.98
C PHE A 43 0.36 -0.29 -8.86
N THR A 44 -0.76 0.20 -8.32
CA THR A 44 -2.00 -0.57 -8.18
C THR A 44 -2.64 -0.80 -9.54
N SER A 45 -2.44 -2.00 -10.07
CA SER A 45 -3.08 -2.50 -11.28
C SER A 45 -3.18 -4.02 -11.22
N LYS A 46 -4.20 -4.58 -11.88
CA LYS A 46 -4.36 -6.03 -12.00
C LYS A 46 -3.10 -6.68 -12.60
N LYS A 47 -2.51 -6.08 -13.65
CA LYS A 47 -1.27 -6.56 -14.28
C LYS A 47 -0.13 -6.73 -13.26
N ASN A 48 0.13 -5.72 -12.43
CA ASN A 48 1.21 -5.78 -11.45
C ASN A 48 0.91 -6.81 -10.34
N ALA A 49 -0.35 -6.91 -9.94
CA ALA A 49 -0.78 -7.89 -8.95
C ALA A 49 -0.69 -9.33 -9.47
N ASP A 50 -1.01 -9.56 -10.74
CA ASP A 50 -0.85 -10.85 -11.43
C ASP A 50 0.63 -11.27 -11.41
N LEU A 51 1.58 -10.35 -11.63
CA LEU A 51 3.02 -10.64 -11.54
C LEU A 51 3.44 -11.08 -10.12
N VAL A 52 2.96 -10.38 -9.09
CA VAL A 52 3.28 -10.74 -7.70
C VAL A 52 2.66 -12.09 -7.32
N HIS A 53 1.42 -12.33 -7.73
CA HIS A 53 0.72 -13.57 -7.46
C HIS A 53 1.37 -14.76 -8.19
N ALA A 54 1.76 -14.61 -9.46
CA ALA A 54 2.44 -15.65 -10.23
C ALA A 54 3.82 -16.03 -9.66
N ALA A 55 4.39 -15.19 -8.80
CA ALA A 55 5.63 -15.46 -8.06
C ALA A 55 5.38 -16.09 -6.67
N ASP A 56 4.16 -16.57 -6.40
CA ASP A 56 3.71 -17.11 -5.11
C ASP A 56 3.92 -16.15 -3.94
N LYS A 57 3.80 -14.84 -4.21
CA LYS A 57 3.86 -13.79 -3.18
C LYS A 57 2.49 -13.16 -3.00
N ALA A 58 2.23 -12.67 -1.79
CA ALA A 58 1.06 -11.87 -1.49
C ALA A 58 1.35 -10.39 -1.73
N TYR A 59 0.32 -9.59 -2.00
CA TYR A 59 0.47 -8.13 -2.12
C TYR A 59 -0.41 -7.36 -1.15
N VAL A 60 -0.02 -6.14 -0.82
CA VAL A 60 -0.85 -5.11 -0.19
C VAL A 60 -0.65 -3.81 -0.99
N LEU A 61 -1.62 -3.48 -1.82
CA LEU A 61 -1.54 -2.36 -2.76
C LEU A 61 -2.37 -1.20 -2.24
N ALA A 62 -1.76 -0.03 -2.06
CA ALA A 62 -2.48 1.17 -1.66
C ALA A 62 -3.47 1.59 -2.75
N LEU A 63 -4.64 2.08 -2.36
CA LEU A 63 -5.70 2.49 -3.27
C LEU A 63 -6.00 3.97 -3.07
N LYS A 64 -5.95 4.74 -4.17
CA LYS A 64 -6.28 6.16 -4.22
C LYS A 64 -7.32 6.40 -5.32
N TYR A 65 -7.83 7.62 -5.39
CA TYR A 65 -8.81 8.05 -6.41
C TYR A 65 -8.34 7.90 -7.87
N THR A 66 -7.06 7.61 -8.10
CA THR A 66 -6.51 7.27 -9.42
C THR A 66 -7.09 5.98 -10.01
N GLN A 67 -7.70 5.12 -9.19
CA GLN A 67 -8.45 3.93 -9.61
C GLN A 67 -9.90 4.03 -9.14
N PRO A 68 -10.76 4.81 -9.84
CA PRO A 68 -12.03 5.29 -9.30
C PRO A 68 -13.02 4.17 -8.97
N GLU A 69 -13.17 3.16 -9.82
CA GLU A 69 -14.12 2.06 -9.60
C GLU A 69 -13.74 1.17 -8.42
N LEU A 70 -12.46 0.76 -8.35
CA LEU A 70 -11.95 -0.02 -7.23
C LEU A 70 -12.05 0.75 -5.92
N HIS A 71 -11.72 2.05 -5.95
CA HIS A 71 -11.82 2.91 -4.77
C HIS A 71 -13.27 3.06 -4.33
N ALA A 72 -14.20 3.31 -5.26
CA ALA A 72 -15.62 3.44 -4.95
C ALA A 72 -16.17 2.17 -4.30
N GLU A 73 -15.80 0.99 -4.80
CA GLU A 73 -16.25 -0.28 -4.22
C GLU A 73 -15.66 -0.55 -2.84
N ALA A 74 -14.34 -0.35 -2.68
CA ALA A 74 -13.69 -0.47 -1.37
C ALA A 74 -14.30 0.50 -0.36
N GLU A 75 -14.59 1.74 -0.78
CA GLU A 75 -15.25 2.73 0.05
C GLU A 75 -16.68 2.31 0.42
N ARG A 76 -17.47 1.83 -0.54
CA ARG A 76 -18.84 1.33 -0.31
C ARG A 76 -18.88 0.24 0.76
N LEU A 77 -17.92 -0.69 0.72
CA LEU A 77 -17.85 -1.82 1.64
C LEU A 77 -17.29 -1.44 3.03
N LEU A 78 -16.29 -0.56 3.09
CA LEU A 78 -15.58 -0.26 4.34
C LEU A 78 -16.14 0.94 5.11
N ARG A 79 -16.82 1.88 4.44
CA ARG A 79 -17.41 3.05 5.11
C ARG A 79 -18.39 2.71 6.23
N PRO A 80 -19.33 1.76 6.05
CA PRO A 80 -20.26 1.39 7.12
C PRO A 80 -19.53 0.85 8.36
N LYS A 81 -18.39 0.18 8.17
CA LYS A 81 -17.60 -0.44 9.25
C LYS A 81 -16.97 0.57 10.21
N LEU A 82 -16.85 1.83 9.82
CA LEU A 82 -16.38 2.90 10.72
C LEU A 82 -17.29 3.14 11.92
N ARG A 83 -18.54 2.63 11.88
CA ARG A 83 -19.49 2.66 13.00
C ARG A 83 -19.39 1.44 13.92
N GLU A 84 -18.62 0.44 13.51
CA GLU A 84 -18.38 -0.80 14.26
C GLU A 84 -17.08 -0.69 15.07
N THR A 85 -16.79 -1.71 15.89
CA THR A 85 -15.49 -1.84 16.56
C THR A 85 -14.40 -2.14 15.53
N PRO A 86 -13.24 -1.46 15.55
CA PRO A 86 -12.15 -1.75 14.62
C PRO A 86 -11.59 -3.16 14.83
N ASP A 87 -11.11 -3.77 13.75
CA ASP A 87 -10.42 -5.08 13.78
C ASP A 87 -9.14 -5.03 14.63
N ALA A 88 -8.46 -3.89 14.62
CA ALA A 88 -7.34 -3.59 15.48
C ALA A 88 -7.19 -2.09 15.69
N GLU A 89 -6.66 -1.74 16.84
CA GLU A 89 -6.37 -0.37 17.23
C GLU A 89 -5.00 -0.33 17.89
N THR A 90 -4.17 0.65 17.54
CA THR A 90 -2.90 0.88 18.23
C THR A 90 -3.13 1.69 19.50
N VAL A 91 -2.21 1.57 20.47
CA VAL A 91 -2.11 2.58 21.52
C VAL A 91 -1.72 3.94 20.93
N TRP A 92 -1.97 5.01 21.68
CA TRP A 92 -1.50 6.35 21.31
C TRP A 92 0.03 6.43 21.37
N GLU A 93 0.66 6.61 20.21
CA GLU A 93 2.10 6.78 20.08
C GLU A 93 2.47 8.27 20.11
N LYS A 94 3.49 8.65 20.89
CA LYS A 94 4.05 10.02 20.85
C LYS A 94 5.14 10.10 19.78
N VAL A 95 4.95 10.96 18.77
CA VAL A 95 5.90 11.16 17.66
C VAL A 95 6.11 12.65 17.44
N ARG A 96 7.33 13.14 17.73
CA ARG A 96 7.73 14.55 17.53
C ARG A 96 6.71 15.55 18.10
N GLY A 97 6.24 15.32 19.32
CA GLY A 97 5.26 16.15 20.03
C GLY A 97 3.79 15.89 19.65
N LYS A 98 3.51 15.10 18.61
CA LYS A 98 2.15 14.70 18.23
C LYS A 98 1.77 13.38 18.87
N ARG A 99 0.48 13.12 19.05
CA ARG A 99 -0.04 11.79 19.40
C ARG A 99 -0.70 11.17 18.18
N ILE A 100 -0.39 9.92 17.89
CA ILE A 100 -0.93 9.21 16.73
C ILE A 100 -1.57 7.90 17.16
N GLN A 101 -2.79 7.65 16.68
CA GLN A 101 -3.49 6.38 16.81
C GLN A 101 -3.90 5.86 15.42
N ARG A 102 -3.88 4.55 15.24
CA ARG A 102 -4.30 3.90 13.99
C ARG A 102 -5.34 2.83 14.26
N ARG A 103 -6.39 2.84 13.45
CA ARG A 103 -7.49 1.87 13.48
C ARG A 103 -7.57 1.16 12.12
N LEU A 104 -7.74 -0.15 12.16
CA LEU A 104 -7.89 -1.00 10.98
C LEU A 104 -9.32 -1.52 10.89
N TYR A 105 -9.85 -1.51 9.67
CA TYR A 105 -11.11 -2.15 9.29
C TYR A 105 -10.87 -2.96 8.03
N ARG A 106 -11.46 -4.15 7.95
CA ARG A 106 -11.29 -5.06 6.81
C ARG A 106 -12.62 -5.58 6.31
N THR A 107 -12.63 -5.96 5.04
CA THR A 107 -13.72 -6.71 4.41
C THR A 107 -13.15 -7.71 3.43
N ASN A 108 -13.85 -8.84 3.27
CA ASN A 108 -13.55 -9.85 2.25
C ASN A 108 -14.60 -9.83 1.12
N GLU A 109 -15.62 -8.97 1.21
CA GLU A 109 -16.70 -8.89 0.22
C GLU A 109 -16.21 -8.42 -1.16
N ILE A 110 -15.03 -7.79 -1.21
CA ILE A 110 -14.39 -7.36 -2.46
C ILE A 110 -13.70 -8.50 -3.22
N ALA A 111 -13.68 -9.71 -2.67
CA ALA A 111 -12.94 -10.82 -3.26
C ALA A 111 -13.38 -11.09 -4.71
N GLY A 112 -12.43 -11.27 -5.61
CA GLY A 112 -12.70 -11.51 -7.03
C GLY A 112 -13.26 -10.30 -7.82
N TYR A 113 -13.41 -9.13 -7.21
CA TYR A 113 -14.02 -7.97 -7.87
C TYR A 113 -13.26 -7.58 -9.15
N HIS A 114 -13.99 -7.25 -10.22
CA HIS A 114 -13.44 -6.84 -11.52
C HIS A 114 -12.47 -7.88 -12.12
N ASP A 115 -12.86 -9.15 -12.12
CA ASP A 115 -12.09 -10.31 -12.63
C ASP A 115 -10.71 -10.47 -11.97
N TRP A 116 -10.56 -9.91 -10.77
CA TRP A 116 -9.32 -9.98 -10.01
C TRP A 116 -9.35 -11.21 -9.10
N SER A 117 -9.20 -12.39 -9.70
CA SER A 117 -9.44 -13.69 -9.04
C SER A 117 -8.67 -13.94 -7.74
N HIS A 118 -7.46 -13.39 -7.60
CA HIS A 118 -6.63 -13.51 -6.39
C HIS A 118 -6.81 -12.36 -5.40
N LEU A 119 -7.65 -11.36 -5.69
CA LEU A 119 -8.05 -10.35 -4.72
C LEU A 119 -8.92 -11.00 -3.64
N GLN A 120 -8.54 -10.82 -2.38
CA GLN A 120 -9.21 -11.46 -1.24
C GLN A 120 -9.81 -10.47 -0.25
N GLN A 121 -9.14 -9.34 -0.01
CA GLN A 121 -9.59 -8.38 1.00
C GLN A 121 -9.34 -6.93 0.58
N ALA A 122 -10.17 -6.05 1.12
CA ALA A 122 -9.90 -4.62 1.19
C ALA A 122 -9.73 -4.19 2.64
N TRP A 123 -8.77 -3.31 2.89
CA TRP A 123 -8.49 -2.74 4.21
C TRP A 123 -8.68 -1.23 4.18
N LEU A 124 -9.22 -0.68 5.25
CA LEU A 124 -9.24 0.75 5.55
C LEU A 124 -8.42 0.98 6.82
N VAL A 125 -7.39 1.81 6.72
CA VAL A 125 -6.64 2.29 7.87
C VAL A 125 -6.95 3.76 8.10
N VAL A 126 -7.44 4.06 9.29
CA VAL A 126 -7.71 5.42 9.76
C VAL A 126 -6.59 5.81 10.71
N GLN A 127 -5.85 6.86 10.39
CA GLN A 127 -4.88 7.49 11.28
C GLN A 127 -5.47 8.76 11.86
N GLU A 128 -5.45 8.85 13.18
CA GLU A 128 -5.79 10.05 13.92
C GLU A 128 -4.51 10.65 14.49
N THR A 129 -4.30 11.93 14.25
CA THR A 129 -3.12 12.68 14.71
C THR A 129 -3.57 13.88 15.51
N GLU A 130 -3.29 13.87 16.81
CA GLU A 130 -3.46 15.02 17.69
C GLU A 130 -2.18 15.86 17.70
N HIS A 131 -2.33 17.14 17.44
CA HIS A 131 -1.27 18.13 17.48
C HIS A 131 -1.19 18.81 18.85
N PRO A 132 -0.01 19.37 19.23
CA PRO A 132 0.13 20.12 20.48
C PRO A 132 -0.80 21.32 20.61
N ASP A 133 -1.24 21.90 19.49
CA ASP A 133 -2.17 23.03 19.42
C ASP A 133 -3.65 22.62 19.57
N GLY A 134 -3.92 21.33 19.87
CA GLY A 134 -5.26 20.77 20.01
C GLY A 134 -5.91 20.39 18.68
N LYS A 135 -5.26 20.61 17.53
CA LYS A 135 -5.80 20.22 16.23
C LYS A 135 -5.77 18.70 16.05
N VAL A 136 -6.86 18.14 15.55
CA VAL A 136 -6.95 16.73 15.15
C VAL A 136 -6.93 16.61 13.62
N GLU A 137 -6.06 15.76 13.09
CA GLU A 137 -5.99 15.41 11.67
C GLU A 137 -6.34 13.92 11.50
N ILE A 138 -7.31 13.64 10.61
CA ILE A 138 -7.74 12.28 10.27
C ILE A 138 -7.33 11.98 8.83
N GLU A 139 -6.57 10.91 8.65
CA GLU A 139 -6.17 10.40 7.35
C GLU A 139 -6.71 8.98 7.14
N GLU A 140 -7.33 8.75 6.00
CA GLU A 140 -7.91 7.47 5.63
C GLU A 140 -7.20 6.92 4.40
N ARG A 141 -6.83 5.64 4.45
CA ARG A 141 -6.17 4.97 3.33
C ARG A 141 -6.76 3.59 3.10
N PHE A 142 -7.08 3.32 1.85
CA PHE A 142 -7.59 2.03 1.39
C PHE A 142 -6.45 1.18 0.85
N PHE A 143 -6.56 -0.13 1.02
CA PHE A 143 -5.62 -1.10 0.47
C PHE A 143 -6.36 -2.31 -0.09
N LEU A 144 -5.80 -2.93 -1.13
CA LEU A 144 -6.25 -4.19 -1.70
C LEU A 144 -5.19 -5.26 -1.46
N THR A 145 -5.62 -6.49 -1.14
CA THR A 145 -4.67 -7.57 -0.85
C THR A 145 -5.15 -8.94 -1.32
N SER A 146 -4.20 -9.77 -1.73
CA SER A 146 -4.39 -11.21 -1.97
C SER A 146 -4.22 -12.08 -0.72
N LEU A 147 -3.90 -11.47 0.43
CA LEU A 147 -3.78 -12.19 1.69
C LEU A 147 -5.12 -12.82 2.06
N ARG A 148 -5.10 -14.11 2.39
CA ARG A 148 -6.28 -14.78 2.92
C ARG A 148 -6.58 -14.29 4.33
N PRO A 149 -7.86 -14.22 4.73
CA PRO A 149 -8.24 -13.97 6.11
C PRO A 149 -7.51 -14.92 7.07
N GLY A 150 -6.96 -14.38 8.16
CA GLY A 150 -6.21 -15.16 9.14
C GLY A 150 -4.73 -15.38 8.82
N ARG A 151 -4.25 -15.08 7.60
CA ARG A 151 -2.81 -15.17 7.29
C ARG A 151 -1.99 -14.18 8.12
N LEU A 152 -2.52 -12.97 8.29
CA LEU A 152 -2.01 -11.98 9.23
C LEU A 152 -3.09 -11.66 10.27
N THR A 153 -2.66 -11.55 11.52
CA THR A 153 -3.47 -10.92 12.58
C THR A 153 -3.74 -9.46 12.23
N ALA A 154 -4.82 -8.88 12.75
CA ALA A 154 -5.16 -7.49 12.51
C ALA A 154 -4.03 -6.52 12.96
N ALA A 155 -3.35 -6.83 14.06
CA ALA A 155 -2.17 -6.09 14.50
C ALA A 155 -0.97 -6.21 13.53
N GLN A 156 -0.77 -7.37 12.89
CA GLN A 156 0.25 -7.53 11.84
C GLN A 156 -0.08 -6.71 10.60
N CYS A 157 -1.35 -6.66 10.18
CA CYS A 157 -1.78 -5.80 9.07
C CYS A 157 -1.43 -4.33 9.33
N LEU A 158 -1.70 -3.80 10.54
CA LEU A 158 -1.30 -2.43 10.91
C LEU A 158 0.22 -2.23 10.87
N ARG A 159 1.03 -3.23 11.25
CA ARG A 159 2.49 -3.16 11.12
C ARG A 159 2.95 -3.09 9.67
N VAL A 160 2.35 -3.89 8.78
CA VAL A 160 2.64 -3.86 7.34
C VAL A 160 2.34 -2.46 6.77
N VAL A 161 1.16 -1.91 7.08
CA VAL A 161 0.76 -0.57 6.62
C VAL A 161 1.65 0.53 7.21
N ARG A 162 2.00 0.45 8.50
CA ARG A 162 2.92 1.41 9.14
C ARG A 162 4.31 1.37 8.51
N GLY A 163 4.81 0.17 8.22
CA GLY A 163 6.06 -0.03 7.48
C GLY A 163 6.01 0.72 6.16
N HIS A 164 4.94 0.50 5.38
CA HIS A 164 4.67 1.21 4.14
C HIS A 164 4.70 2.75 4.30
N TRP A 165 4.03 3.31 5.32
CA TRP A 165 3.95 4.76 5.57
C TRP A 165 5.25 5.47 5.93
N GLY A 166 6.21 4.80 6.56
CA GLY A 166 7.43 5.43 7.06
C GLY A 166 8.30 6.10 5.98
N ILE A 167 8.00 5.87 4.70
CA ILE A 167 8.81 6.33 3.56
C ILE A 167 8.05 7.31 2.62
N GLU A 168 6.72 7.47 2.74
CA GLU A 168 5.91 8.39 1.89
C GLU A 168 6.16 9.90 2.20
N ASN A 169 7.03 10.22 3.17
CA ASN A 169 7.55 11.59 3.35
C ASN A 169 8.62 11.97 2.32
N ASP A 170 9.09 11.03 1.50
CA ASP A 170 9.98 11.27 0.36
C ASP A 170 9.22 10.95 -0.95
N CYS A 171 9.11 11.94 -1.85
CA CYS A 171 8.21 12.03 -3.01
C CYS A 171 8.35 10.99 -4.15
N TYR A 172 8.49 9.70 -3.87
CA TYR A 172 8.71 8.65 -4.88
C TYR A 172 7.69 7.51 -4.77
N ALA A 173 7.30 6.92 -5.90
CA ALA A 173 6.53 5.67 -5.89
C ALA A 173 7.47 4.51 -5.58
N GLU A 174 7.22 3.76 -4.51
CA GLU A 174 8.11 2.71 -4.02
C GLU A 174 7.42 1.35 -3.93
N LEU A 175 8.15 0.30 -4.28
CA LEU A 175 7.76 -1.09 -4.09
C LEU A 175 8.58 -1.65 -2.91
N ARG A 176 7.90 -2.19 -1.91
CA ARG A 176 8.49 -2.71 -0.68
C ARG A 176 8.19 -4.19 -0.52
N ILE A 177 9.10 -4.86 0.17
CA ILE A 177 9.01 -6.24 0.60
C ILE A 177 8.91 -6.29 2.12
N THR A 178 8.01 -7.12 2.66
CA THR A 178 7.93 -7.45 4.10
C THR A 178 8.29 -8.91 4.33
N THR A 179 9.23 -9.16 5.24
CA THR A 179 9.67 -10.50 5.65
C THR A 179 8.72 -11.12 6.68
N ALA A 180 8.68 -12.46 6.78
CA ALA A 180 7.78 -13.19 7.69
C ALA A 180 7.95 -12.83 9.18
N SER A 181 9.13 -12.35 9.58
CA SER A 181 9.45 -11.89 10.95
C SER A 181 9.14 -10.40 11.18
N GLY A 182 8.74 -9.65 10.15
CA GLY A 182 8.46 -8.22 10.23
C GLY A 182 9.69 -7.35 10.54
N LEU A 183 10.91 -7.90 10.46
CA LEU A 183 12.13 -7.30 11.01
C LEU A 183 13.16 -6.81 9.99
N SER A 184 12.88 -6.83 8.68
CA SER A 184 13.87 -6.41 7.68
C SER A 184 13.22 -5.66 6.52
N THR A 185 13.74 -4.46 6.23
CA THR A 185 13.32 -3.59 5.12
C THR A 185 14.45 -3.48 4.11
N CYS A 186 14.19 -3.78 2.83
CA CYS A 186 15.08 -3.43 1.73
C CYS A 186 14.35 -2.43 0.82
N SER A 187 14.91 -1.22 0.68
CA SER A 187 14.49 -0.20 -0.29
C SER A 187 15.26 -0.42 -1.59
N GLY A 188 14.56 -0.41 -2.73
CA GLY A 188 15.17 -0.44 -4.04
C GLY A 188 14.54 0.61 -4.95
N ALA A 189 15.36 1.54 -5.43
CA ALA A 189 15.14 2.55 -6.48
C ALA A 189 13.91 3.50 -6.37
N ARG A 190 14.22 4.81 -6.40
CA ARG A 190 13.30 5.95 -6.36
C ARG A 190 12.74 6.27 -7.76
N MET A 191 11.42 6.40 -7.92
CA MET A 191 10.77 6.80 -9.18
C MET A 191 9.91 8.07 -8.99
N PRO A 192 10.14 9.16 -9.74
CA PRO A 192 9.42 10.41 -9.52
C PRO A 192 7.94 10.29 -9.90
N CYS A 193 7.05 10.60 -8.96
CA CYS A 193 5.62 10.69 -9.20
C CYS A 193 5.31 11.86 -10.13
N ARG A 194 4.87 11.60 -11.38
CA ARG A 194 4.20 12.64 -12.19
C ARG A 194 2.74 12.73 -11.74
N GLY A 195 2.40 13.83 -11.06
CA GLY A 195 1.03 14.38 -11.05
C GLY A 195 -0.02 13.68 -10.16
N ALA A 196 0.32 13.25 -8.95
CA ALA A 196 -0.71 12.81 -7.99
C ALA A 196 -1.37 14.00 -7.28
N PRO A 197 -2.71 14.17 -7.31
CA PRO A 197 -3.40 15.11 -6.44
C PRO A 197 -3.21 14.71 -4.98
N ARG A 198 -2.93 15.68 -4.11
CA ARG A 198 -2.82 15.48 -2.66
C ARG A 198 -4.09 14.81 -2.11
N ALA A 199 -3.92 13.82 -1.25
CA ALA A 199 -5.02 13.24 -0.47
C ALA A 199 -5.83 14.36 0.21
N ARG A 200 -7.15 14.22 0.19
CA ARG A 200 -8.06 15.26 0.67
C ARG A 200 -7.96 15.35 2.20
N ARG A 201 -7.26 16.38 2.69
CA ARG A 201 -7.30 16.78 4.10
C ARG A 201 -8.71 17.26 4.43
N ARG A 202 -9.49 16.49 5.17
CA ARG A 202 -10.70 17.01 5.82
C ARG A 202 -10.26 17.69 7.13
N ARG A 203 -10.46 19.00 7.20
CA ARG A 203 -10.49 19.74 8.48
C ARG A 203 -11.88 19.51 9.07
N SER A 204 -11.97 18.85 10.22
CA SER A 204 -13.15 19.03 11.07
C SER A 204 -12.89 20.26 11.95
N SER A 205 -13.69 21.31 11.76
CA SER A 205 -13.84 22.35 12.77
C SER A 205 -14.50 21.75 14.00
N ALA A 206 -13.95 22.05 15.17
CA ALA A 206 -14.48 21.65 16.46
C ALA A 206 -15.98 21.99 16.56
N TRP A 207 -16.76 21.03 17.07
CA TRP A 207 -18.08 21.31 17.62
C TRP A 207 -17.87 22.01 18.95
N SER A 208 -18.30 23.26 19.03
CA SER A 208 -18.55 23.96 20.29
C SER A 208 -19.93 23.56 20.77
N GLY A 209 -20.01 22.97 21.96
CA GLY A 209 -21.23 22.66 22.69
C GLY A 209 -20.88 22.36 24.14
#